data_AF-A0A7Y2KXR1-F1
#
_entry.id   AF-A0A7Y2KXR1-F1
#
_cell.length_a   1.000
_cell.length_b   1.000
_cell.length_c   1.000
_cell.angle_alpha   90.00
_cell.angle_beta   90.00
_cell.angle_gamma   90.00
#
_symmetry.space_group_name_H-M   'P 1'
#
loop_
_entity.id
_entity.type
_entity.pdbx_description
1 polymer ?
#
loop_
_entity_poly.entity_id
_entity_poly.type
_entity_poly.pdbx_seq_one_letter_code
_entity_poly.pdbx_strand_id
1 'polypeptide(L)'
;MQLLTLPATPALATSIRATAQVFADPASKALLAHLQQIAPSDASVLIIGETGTGKEIVARHIHQLSHRHQQPFVAVNCGAFSESLVEAELFGHEKGAFTGALGAKAGWFEEADGGTLFLDEIGDLPLPIQVKLLRVLQEQEVVRLGSRKSTPINVRVLAATNVNLEQAIDAGHFREDLYYRLNVVSLVLQPLRERQGDILPLARHFLQTYRQRLQHGPTALSTCAEQVLMDHPWQGNIRELENVVHHSLLLCSNQTITARDLRLSQSRSKRLEPAAPQPSTTTDHLLQRAFQKLFEEEPGALHETVEDSLLRAAYEFCHHNQVHTAKLLGLSRNVTRTRLIKLGALAVNTRRLDAQTAL
;
A
#
# COMPACT_ATOMS: atom_id res chain seq x y z
N MET A 1 31.56 -9.29 -22.29
CA MET A 1 30.33 -8.48 -22.11
C MET A 1 29.16 -9.44 -22.24
N GLN A 2 28.54 -9.87 -21.13
CA GLN A 2 27.41 -10.81 -21.18
C GLN A 2 26.12 -10.02 -21.36
N LEU A 3 25.55 -10.09 -22.56
CA LEU A 3 24.25 -9.52 -22.88
C LEU A 3 23.19 -10.57 -22.55
N LEU A 4 22.29 -10.26 -21.62
CA LEU A 4 21.17 -11.12 -21.25
C LEU A 4 19.94 -10.69 -22.06
N THR A 5 19.38 -11.60 -22.85
CA THR A 5 18.09 -11.42 -23.54
C THR A 5 17.03 -12.30 -22.88
N LEU A 6 15.76 -11.86 -22.95
CA LEU A 6 14.63 -12.59 -22.37
C LEU A 6 14.21 -13.74 -23.31
N PRO A 7 14.01 -14.97 -22.82
CA PRO A 7 13.31 -16.01 -23.57
C PRO A 7 11.79 -15.74 -23.56
N ALA A 8 11.07 -16.34 -24.53
CA ALA A 8 9.61 -16.30 -24.59
C ALA A 8 9.00 -16.94 -23.33
N THR A 9 8.09 -16.20 -22.70
CA THR A 9 7.53 -16.44 -21.37
C THR A 9 6.73 -17.76 -21.30
N PRO A 10 7.08 -18.71 -20.43
CA PRO A 10 6.08 -19.60 -19.87
C PRO A 10 5.38 -18.87 -18.71
N ALA A 11 4.07 -19.04 -18.61
CA ALA A 11 3.23 -18.43 -17.58
C ALA A 11 3.70 -18.83 -16.16
N LEU A 12 4.48 -17.96 -15.52
CA LEU A 12 4.81 -18.04 -14.10
C LEU A 12 4.58 -16.65 -13.48
N ALA A 13 3.31 -16.33 -13.29
CA ALA A 13 2.86 -15.25 -12.43
C ALA A 13 1.80 -15.79 -11.48
N THR A 14 2.16 -16.78 -10.66
CA THR A 14 1.37 -17.06 -9.46
C THR A 14 1.80 -16.03 -8.42
N SER A 15 0.92 -15.06 -8.19
CA SER A 15 1.04 -14.05 -7.14
C SER A 15 1.53 -14.69 -5.85
N ILE A 16 2.63 -14.19 -5.28
CA ILE A 16 3.11 -14.55 -3.94
C ILE A 16 2.02 -14.12 -2.96
N ARG A 17 1.09 -15.04 -2.67
CA ARG A 17 0.14 -14.97 -1.56
C ARG A 17 0.77 -15.76 -0.42
N ALA A 18 0.66 -15.26 0.81
CA ALA A 18 1.10 -16.00 1.98
C ALA A 18 0.45 -17.39 1.96
N THR A 19 1.27 -18.43 1.84
CA THR A 19 0.83 -19.81 1.61
C THR A 19 0.76 -20.63 2.89
N ALA A 20 1.13 -20.05 4.04
CA ALA A 20 1.25 -20.77 5.29
C ALA A 20 0.86 -19.91 6.49
N GLN A 21 0.27 -20.56 7.48
CA GLN A 21 0.02 -20.01 8.80
C GLN A 21 0.64 -20.94 9.84
N VAL A 22 1.37 -20.37 10.78
CA VAL A 22 1.94 -21.08 11.92
C VAL A 22 1.35 -20.48 13.19
N PHE A 23 1.08 -21.35 14.17
CA PHE A 23 0.56 -20.98 15.48
C PHE A 23 1.51 -21.49 16.58
N ALA A 24 2.74 -20.98 16.58
CA ALA A 24 3.76 -21.34 17.56
C ALA A 24 3.73 -20.38 18.76
N ASP A 25 3.53 -19.09 18.49
CA ASP A 25 3.41 -18.03 19.49
C ASP A 25 2.14 -18.19 20.36
N PRO A 26 2.17 -17.86 21.66
CA PRO A 26 0.98 -17.91 22.52
C PRO A 26 -0.22 -17.11 21.98
N ALA A 27 0.02 -15.93 21.39
CA ALA A 27 -1.05 -15.12 20.81
C ALA A 27 -1.70 -15.83 19.62
N SER A 28 -0.88 -16.47 18.78
CA SER A 28 -1.35 -17.23 17.63
C SER A 28 -2.08 -18.51 18.05
N LYS A 29 -1.64 -19.19 19.11
CA LYS A 29 -2.38 -20.33 19.69
C LYS A 29 -3.73 -19.94 20.24
N ALA A 30 -3.82 -18.79 20.92
CA ALA A 30 -5.09 -18.25 21.40
C ALA A 30 -6.03 -17.93 20.22
N LEU A 31 -5.50 -17.33 19.14
CA LEU A 31 -6.26 -17.13 17.91
C LEU A 31 -6.79 -18.46 17.37
N LEU A 32 -5.95 -19.49 17.23
CA LEU A 32 -6.37 -20.81 16.73
C LEU A 32 -7.50 -21.42 17.57
N ALA A 33 -7.40 -21.37 18.90
CA ALA A 33 -8.46 -21.86 19.78
C ALA A 33 -9.79 -21.09 19.56
N HIS A 34 -9.71 -19.77 19.38
CA HIS A 34 -10.88 -18.95 19.06
C HIS A 34 -11.46 -19.31 17.69
N LEU A 35 -10.62 -19.51 16.66
CA LEU A 35 -11.04 -19.93 15.32
C LEU A 35 -11.83 -21.26 15.37
N GLN A 36 -11.35 -22.22 16.15
CA GLN A 36 -12.01 -23.53 16.32
C GLN A 36 -13.38 -23.42 16.98
N GLN A 37 -13.59 -22.44 17.86
CA GLN A 37 -14.89 -22.21 18.50
C GLN A 37 -15.91 -21.56 17.56
N ILE A 38 -15.48 -20.61 16.72
CA ILE A 38 -16.38 -19.83 15.86
C ILE A 38 -16.67 -20.51 14.51
N ALA A 39 -15.76 -21.36 14.03
CA ALA A 39 -15.85 -21.94 12.69
C ALA A 39 -17.13 -22.77 12.45
N PRO A 40 -17.66 -23.53 13.42
CA PRO A 40 -18.92 -24.26 13.24
C PRO A 40 -20.16 -23.37 13.09
N SER A 41 -20.11 -22.10 13.50
CA SER A 41 -21.24 -21.17 13.39
C SER A 41 -21.41 -20.60 11.97
N ASP A 42 -22.62 -20.18 11.61
CA ASP A 42 -22.90 -19.42 10.38
C ASP A 42 -22.75 -17.90 10.56
N ALA A 43 -22.23 -17.45 11.72
CA ALA A 43 -22.07 -16.03 12.00
C ALA A 43 -21.09 -15.37 11.03
N SER A 44 -21.38 -14.11 10.69
CA SER A 44 -20.45 -13.23 9.98
C SER A 44 -19.23 -12.95 10.84
N VAL A 45 -18.05 -13.00 10.24
CA VAL A 45 -16.79 -12.77 10.94
C VAL A 45 -16.06 -11.61 10.27
N LEU A 46 -15.68 -10.62 11.07
CA LEU A 46 -14.85 -9.50 10.66
C LEU A 46 -13.40 -9.74 11.11
N ILE A 47 -12.49 -9.86 10.15
CA ILE A 47 -11.07 -10.11 10.34
C ILE A 47 -10.31 -8.78 10.20
N ILE A 48 -9.81 -8.27 11.33
CA ILE A 48 -9.10 -7.01 11.41
C ILE A 48 -7.61 -7.29 11.50
N GLY A 49 -6.80 -6.68 10.63
CA GLY A 49 -5.35 -6.80 10.73
C GLY A 49 -4.62 -6.09 9.61
N GLU A 50 -3.36 -5.76 9.88
CA GLU A 50 -2.49 -5.07 8.93
C GLU A 50 -2.35 -5.84 7.60
N THR A 51 -1.95 -5.13 6.55
CA THR A 51 -1.65 -5.74 5.26
C THR A 51 -0.51 -6.77 5.42
N GLY A 52 -0.66 -7.93 4.78
CA GLY A 52 0.34 -9.00 4.82
C GLY A 52 0.32 -9.89 6.06
N THR A 53 -0.64 -9.75 6.98
CA THR A 53 -0.78 -10.61 8.19
C THR A 53 -1.37 -12.00 7.93
N GLY A 54 -1.94 -12.24 6.74
CA GLY A 54 -2.53 -13.54 6.35
C GLY A 54 -4.04 -13.66 6.55
N LYS A 55 -4.80 -12.55 6.45
CA LYS A 55 -6.27 -12.54 6.62
C LYS A 55 -7.01 -13.57 5.75
N GLU A 56 -6.63 -13.70 4.46
CA GLU A 56 -7.23 -14.72 3.57
C GLU A 56 -6.99 -16.15 4.07
N ILE A 57 -5.81 -16.44 4.63
CA ILE A 57 -5.49 -17.78 5.16
C ILE A 57 -6.38 -18.08 6.37
N VAL A 58 -6.55 -17.11 7.27
CA VAL A 58 -7.47 -17.25 8.41
C VAL A 58 -8.89 -17.52 7.94
N ALA A 59 -9.38 -16.77 6.93
CA ALA A 59 -10.71 -16.99 6.37
C ALA A 59 -10.86 -18.39 5.77
N ARG A 60 -9.86 -18.87 5.02
CA ARG A 60 -9.83 -20.23 4.48
C ARG A 60 -9.82 -21.28 5.58
N HIS A 61 -9.09 -21.04 6.67
CA HIS A 61 -9.05 -21.95 7.81
C HIS A 61 -10.40 -22.02 8.53
N ILE A 62 -11.08 -20.88 8.74
CA ILE A 62 -12.44 -20.84 9.28
C ILE A 62 -13.39 -21.66 8.41
N HIS A 63 -13.32 -21.49 7.08
CA HIS A 63 -14.16 -22.25 6.16
C HIS A 63 -13.89 -23.77 6.24
N GLN A 64 -12.62 -24.19 6.27
CA GLN A 64 -12.22 -25.59 6.40
C GLN A 64 -12.72 -26.26 7.70
N LEU A 65 -12.81 -25.50 8.80
CA LEU A 65 -13.31 -25.97 10.09
C LEU A 65 -14.84 -25.87 10.22
N SER A 66 -15.52 -25.34 9.21
CA SER A 66 -16.97 -25.13 9.24
C SER A 66 -17.77 -26.32 8.71
N HIS A 67 -19.08 -26.32 8.95
CA HIS A 67 -20.02 -27.26 8.33
C HIS A 67 -20.04 -27.15 6.79
N ARG A 68 -19.56 -26.03 6.23
CA ARG A 68 -19.53 -25.74 4.79
C ARG A 68 -18.18 -26.07 4.13
N HIS A 69 -17.29 -26.83 4.77
CA HIS A 69 -15.94 -27.12 4.27
C HIS A 69 -15.88 -27.85 2.90
N GLN A 70 -16.98 -28.48 2.47
CA GLN A 70 -17.09 -29.13 1.15
C GLN A 70 -17.74 -28.23 0.09
N GLN A 71 -18.18 -27.04 0.48
CA GLN A 71 -18.90 -26.08 -0.36
C GLN A 71 -17.92 -25.04 -0.93
N PRO A 72 -18.31 -24.24 -1.95
CA PRO A 72 -17.40 -23.27 -2.54
C PRO A 72 -16.91 -22.22 -1.53
N PHE A 73 -15.63 -21.86 -1.65
CA PHE A 73 -15.03 -20.71 -1.00
C PHE A 73 -14.61 -19.70 -2.06
N VAL A 74 -15.34 -18.59 -2.14
CA VAL A 74 -15.09 -17.52 -3.12
C VAL A 74 -14.39 -16.38 -2.40
N ALA A 75 -13.21 -15.97 -2.88
CA ALA A 75 -12.42 -14.89 -2.29
C ALA A 75 -12.34 -13.71 -3.24
N VAL A 76 -12.71 -12.53 -2.76
CA VAL A 76 -12.82 -11.29 -3.51
C VAL A 76 -12.01 -10.22 -2.81
N ASN A 77 -11.17 -9.50 -3.55
CA ASN A 77 -10.55 -8.27 -3.07
C ASN A 77 -11.37 -7.09 -3.59
N CYS A 78 -11.92 -6.29 -2.67
CA CYS A 78 -12.81 -5.17 -3.00
C CYS A 78 -12.06 -3.95 -3.55
N GLY A 79 -10.79 -3.76 -3.19
CA GLY A 79 -9.95 -2.65 -3.65
C GLY A 79 -9.39 -2.80 -5.08
N ALA A 80 -9.51 -3.99 -5.68
CA ALA A 80 -8.92 -4.29 -6.99
C ALA A 80 -9.73 -3.81 -8.21
N PHE A 81 -10.97 -3.33 -8.02
CA PHE A 81 -11.91 -3.06 -9.11
C PHE A 81 -12.44 -1.62 -9.07
N SER A 82 -12.84 -1.08 -10.23
CA SER A 82 -13.59 0.17 -10.29
C SER A 82 -15.03 -0.04 -9.79
N GLU A 83 -15.67 1.02 -9.30
CA GLU A 83 -17.03 0.96 -8.70
C GLU A 83 -18.05 0.20 -9.57
N SER A 84 -18.09 0.47 -10.87
CA SER A 84 -18.99 -0.20 -11.82
C SER A 84 -18.69 -1.69 -12.03
N LEU A 85 -17.42 -2.09 -11.92
CA LEU A 85 -16.99 -3.47 -12.07
C LEU A 85 -17.21 -4.27 -10.79
N VAL A 86 -16.96 -3.67 -9.62
CA VAL A 86 -17.24 -4.27 -8.31
C VAL A 86 -18.71 -4.72 -8.23
N GLU A 87 -19.62 -3.85 -8.66
CA GLU A 87 -21.05 -4.12 -8.61
C GLU A 87 -21.45 -5.32 -9.50
N ALA A 88 -20.97 -5.32 -10.74
CA ALA A 88 -21.29 -6.36 -11.71
C ALA A 88 -20.66 -7.71 -11.36
N GLU A 89 -19.48 -7.72 -10.74
CA GLU A 89 -18.82 -8.95 -10.31
C GLU A 89 -19.42 -9.49 -9.00
N LEU A 90 -19.78 -8.65 -8.02
CA LEU A 90 -20.41 -9.11 -6.77
C LEU A 90 -21.83 -9.64 -7.00
N PHE A 91 -22.68 -8.88 -7.69
CA PHE A 91 -24.12 -9.16 -7.78
C PHE A 91 -24.54 -9.78 -9.11
N GLY A 92 -23.65 -9.83 -10.11
CA GLY A 92 -23.96 -10.33 -11.44
C GLY A 92 -24.70 -9.30 -12.29
N HIS A 93 -24.83 -9.61 -13.58
CA HIS A 93 -25.51 -8.72 -14.53
C HIS A 93 -26.27 -9.51 -15.60
N GLU A 94 -27.35 -8.92 -16.08
CA GLU A 94 -28.06 -9.38 -17.27
C GLU A 94 -27.49 -8.77 -18.54
N LYS A 95 -27.82 -9.39 -19.68
CA LYS A 95 -27.42 -8.88 -20.99
C LYS A 95 -27.94 -7.46 -21.19
N GLY A 96 -27.05 -6.53 -21.54
CA GLY A 96 -27.40 -5.12 -21.76
C GLY A 96 -27.50 -4.26 -20.49
N ALA A 97 -27.09 -4.76 -19.33
CA ALA A 97 -27.11 -3.97 -18.08
C ALA A 97 -26.19 -2.73 -18.11
N PHE A 98 -25.08 -2.78 -18.85
CA PHE A 98 -24.16 -1.66 -19.08
C PHE A 98 -23.46 -1.79 -20.43
N THR A 99 -22.76 -0.73 -20.87
CA THR A 99 -22.00 -0.72 -22.12
C THR A 99 -20.87 -1.76 -22.06
N GLY A 100 -21.01 -2.85 -22.82
CA GLY A 100 -20.06 -3.98 -22.80
C GLY A 100 -20.63 -5.28 -22.22
N ALA A 101 -21.85 -5.26 -21.65
CA ALA A 101 -22.55 -6.44 -21.17
C ALA A 101 -23.11 -7.30 -22.34
N LEU A 102 -22.21 -8.01 -23.04
CA LEU A 102 -22.54 -8.84 -24.21
C LEU A 102 -23.37 -10.08 -23.86
N GLY A 103 -23.27 -10.55 -22.61
CA GLY A 103 -24.01 -11.70 -22.08
C GLY A 103 -24.42 -11.46 -20.63
N ALA A 104 -25.20 -12.39 -20.08
CA ALA A 104 -25.49 -12.43 -18.65
C ALA A 104 -24.40 -13.21 -17.91
N LYS A 105 -24.01 -12.75 -16.72
CA LYS A 105 -23.01 -13.40 -15.86
C LYS A 105 -23.50 -13.41 -14.42
N ALA A 106 -23.38 -14.56 -13.76
CA ALA A 106 -23.67 -14.70 -12.34
C ALA A 106 -22.63 -13.92 -11.51
N GLY A 107 -23.06 -13.35 -10.38
CA GLY A 107 -22.15 -12.68 -9.45
C GLY A 107 -21.48 -13.64 -8.47
N TRP A 108 -20.45 -13.16 -7.77
CA TRP A 108 -19.75 -13.94 -6.74
C TRP A 108 -20.65 -14.41 -5.60
N PHE A 109 -21.72 -13.68 -5.28
CA PHE A 109 -22.70 -14.16 -4.32
C PHE A 109 -23.45 -15.41 -4.80
N GLU A 110 -23.80 -15.48 -6.08
CA GLU A 110 -24.43 -16.67 -6.67
C GLU A 110 -23.42 -17.81 -6.79
N GLU A 111 -22.16 -17.52 -7.15
CA GLU A 111 -21.10 -18.54 -7.20
C GLU A 111 -20.75 -19.12 -5.82
N ALA A 112 -20.93 -18.33 -4.76
CA ALA A 112 -20.69 -18.73 -3.38
C ALA A 112 -21.91 -19.37 -2.70
N ASP A 113 -23.02 -19.58 -3.42
CA ASP A 113 -24.25 -20.12 -2.84
C ASP A 113 -24.02 -21.50 -2.20
N GLY A 114 -24.61 -21.69 -1.02
CA GLY A 114 -24.36 -22.83 -0.13
C GLY A 114 -23.00 -22.82 0.58
N GLY A 115 -22.07 -21.95 0.17
CA GLY A 115 -20.69 -21.90 0.61
C GLY A 115 -20.34 -20.69 1.46
N THR A 116 -19.15 -20.13 1.22
CA THR A 116 -18.58 -18.99 1.95
C THR A 116 -18.01 -17.96 0.99
N LEU A 117 -18.39 -16.69 1.18
CA LEU A 117 -17.83 -15.55 0.47
C LEU A 117 -16.89 -14.78 1.40
N PHE A 118 -15.64 -14.63 0.97
CA PHE A 118 -14.64 -13.82 1.65
C PHE A 118 -14.44 -12.48 0.92
N LEU A 119 -14.64 -11.40 1.65
CA LEU A 119 -14.50 -10.02 1.17
C LEU A 119 -13.26 -9.38 1.82
N ASP A 120 -12.14 -9.33 1.10
CA ASP A 120 -10.93 -8.63 1.53
C ASP A 120 -11.04 -7.13 1.21
N GLU A 121 -10.41 -6.32 2.07
CA GLU A 121 -10.40 -4.85 1.98
C GLU A 121 -11.82 -4.24 1.91
N ILE A 122 -12.73 -4.72 2.77
CA ILE A 122 -14.14 -4.27 2.82
C ILE A 122 -14.27 -2.75 3.06
N GLY A 123 -13.30 -2.14 3.74
CA GLY A 123 -13.26 -0.70 4.00
C GLY A 123 -13.13 0.15 2.73
N ASP A 124 -12.65 -0.42 1.62
CA ASP A 124 -12.47 0.28 0.35
C ASP A 124 -13.71 0.22 -0.54
N LEU A 125 -14.81 -0.41 -0.09
CA LEU A 125 -16.04 -0.47 -0.86
C LEU A 125 -16.72 0.90 -1.00
N PRO A 126 -17.15 1.29 -2.21
CA PRO A 126 -17.96 2.49 -2.40
C PRO A 126 -19.31 2.42 -1.65
N LEU A 127 -19.78 3.56 -1.13
CA LEU A 127 -21.04 3.66 -0.36
C LEU A 127 -22.27 3.05 -1.08
N PRO A 128 -22.47 3.23 -2.41
CA PRO A 128 -23.62 2.61 -3.09
C PRO A 128 -23.58 1.08 -3.04
N ILE A 129 -22.38 0.49 -3.11
CA ILE A 129 -22.17 -0.95 -3.02
C ILE A 129 -22.42 -1.45 -1.60
N GLN A 130 -22.02 -0.68 -0.58
CA GLN A 130 -22.30 -1.00 0.82
C GLN A 130 -23.81 -1.13 1.09
N VAL A 131 -24.64 -0.28 0.49
CA VAL A 131 -26.12 -0.36 0.62
C VAL A 131 -26.65 -1.65 0.01
N LYS A 132 -26.17 -2.04 -1.18
CA LYS A 132 -26.60 -3.28 -1.83
C LYS A 132 -26.12 -4.50 -1.05
N LEU A 133 -24.88 -4.49 -0.57
CA LEU A 133 -24.32 -5.55 0.25
C LEU A 133 -25.15 -5.75 1.53
N LEU A 134 -25.53 -4.67 2.20
CA LEU A 134 -26.40 -4.74 3.38
C LEU A 134 -27.74 -5.43 3.08
N ARG A 135 -28.39 -5.09 1.95
CA ARG A 135 -29.64 -5.74 1.53
C ARG A 135 -29.46 -7.23 1.32
N VAL A 136 -28.42 -7.63 0.60
CA VAL A 136 -28.11 -9.06 0.37
C VAL A 136 -27.89 -9.80 1.70
N LEU A 137 -27.17 -9.19 2.65
CA LEU A 137 -26.94 -9.78 3.97
C LEU A 137 -28.22 -9.88 4.81
N GLN A 138 -29.16 -8.95 4.65
CA GLN A 138 -30.42 -8.89 5.42
C GLN A 138 -31.50 -9.82 4.84
N GLU A 139 -31.73 -9.72 3.54
CA GLU A 139 -32.79 -10.41 2.82
C GLU A 139 -32.38 -11.81 2.38
N GLN A 140 -31.07 -12.11 2.31
CA GLN A 140 -30.54 -13.36 1.76
C GLN A 140 -30.95 -13.59 0.30
N GLU A 141 -31.09 -12.49 -0.45
CA GLU A 141 -31.41 -12.53 -1.87
C GLU A 141 -30.49 -11.60 -2.65
N VAL A 142 -30.21 -11.96 -3.91
CA VAL A 142 -29.40 -11.17 -4.84
C VAL A 142 -30.23 -10.77 -6.04
N VAL A 143 -30.10 -9.51 -6.44
CA VAL A 143 -30.69 -8.95 -7.66
C VAL A 143 -29.57 -8.54 -8.61
N ARG A 144 -29.51 -9.21 -9.76
CA ARG A 144 -28.55 -8.88 -10.83
C ARG A 144 -28.77 -7.47 -11.37
N LEU A 145 -27.70 -6.84 -11.83
CA LEU A 145 -27.78 -5.57 -12.56
C LEU A 145 -28.67 -5.71 -13.80
N GLY A 146 -29.60 -4.77 -13.97
CA GLY A 146 -30.58 -4.78 -15.07
C GLY A 146 -31.75 -5.76 -14.87
N SER A 147 -31.76 -6.54 -13.78
CA SER A 147 -32.86 -7.44 -13.44
C SER A 147 -33.74 -6.87 -12.32
N ARG A 148 -34.99 -7.33 -12.25
CA ARG A 148 -35.88 -7.16 -11.10
C ARG A 148 -36.15 -8.47 -10.37
N LYS A 149 -35.60 -9.57 -10.88
CA LYS A 149 -35.77 -10.89 -10.29
C LYS A 149 -34.81 -11.03 -9.12
N SER A 150 -35.37 -11.30 -7.95
CA SER A 150 -34.61 -11.69 -6.76
C SER A 150 -34.32 -13.18 -6.81
N THR A 151 -33.09 -13.56 -6.44
CA THR A 151 -32.66 -14.96 -6.33
C THR A 151 -32.23 -15.21 -4.88
N PRO A 152 -32.88 -16.13 -4.15
CA PRO A 152 -32.47 -16.47 -2.80
C PRO A 152 -31.10 -17.14 -2.81
N ILE A 153 -30.28 -16.82 -1.81
CA ILE A 153 -28.93 -17.34 -1.63
C ILE A 153 -28.69 -17.71 -0.17
N ASN A 154 -27.84 -18.69 0.08
CA ASN A 154 -27.38 -19.06 1.41
C ASN A 154 -25.85 -18.99 1.48
N VAL A 155 -25.32 -17.81 1.80
CA VAL A 155 -23.88 -17.55 1.81
C VAL A 155 -23.44 -17.12 3.20
N ARG A 156 -22.41 -17.79 3.73
CA ARG A 156 -21.69 -17.31 4.91
C ARG A 156 -20.70 -16.23 4.48
N VAL A 157 -20.72 -15.07 5.13
CA VAL A 157 -19.82 -13.95 4.79
C VAL A 157 -18.71 -13.80 5.81
N LEU A 158 -17.47 -13.79 5.32
CA LEU A 158 -16.27 -13.43 6.07
C LEU A 158 -15.72 -12.13 5.47
N ALA A 159 -15.53 -11.09 6.26
CA ALA A 159 -14.99 -9.82 5.80
C ALA A 159 -13.61 -9.57 6.41
N ALA A 160 -12.75 -8.87 5.69
CA ALA A 160 -11.42 -8.50 6.16
C ALA A 160 -11.13 -7.01 5.89
N THR A 161 -10.43 -6.38 6.83
CA THR A 161 -10.02 -4.98 6.72
C THR A 161 -8.66 -4.75 7.39
N ASN A 162 -7.91 -3.77 6.88
CA ASN A 162 -6.76 -3.17 7.52
C ASN A 162 -7.03 -1.74 8.03
N VAL A 163 -8.19 -1.16 7.68
CA VAL A 163 -8.62 0.18 8.11
C VAL A 163 -9.46 0.06 9.37
N ASN A 164 -9.35 1.06 10.26
CA ASN A 164 -10.27 1.21 11.37
C ASN A 164 -11.66 1.62 10.86
N LEU A 165 -12.61 0.68 10.85
CA LEU A 165 -13.96 0.93 10.33
C LEU A 165 -14.74 1.94 11.17
N GLU A 166 -14.48 2.06 12.47
CA GLU A 166 -15.15 3.06 13.32
C GLU A 166 -14.77 4.48 12.89
N GLN A 167 -13.48 4.73 12.65
CA GLN A 167 -13.02 6.00 12.08
C GLN A 167 -13.56 6.24 10.66
N ALA A 168 -13.71 5.17 9.86
CA ALA A 168 -14.30 5.28 8.53
C ALA A 168 -15.80 5.62 8.58
N ILE A 169 -16.51 5.18 9.62
CA ILE A 169 -17.91 5.56 9.87
C ILE A 169 -17.99 7.05 10.22
N ASP A 170 -17.16 7.51 11.16
CA ASP A 170 -17.12 8.92 11.56
C ASP A 170 -16.78 9.86 10.39
N ALA A 171 -15.94 9.40 9.46
CA ALA A 171 -15.58 10.12 8.25
C ALA A 171 -16.64 10.02 7.13
N GLY A 172 -17.71 9.25 7.31
CA GLY A 172 -18.76 9.04 6.30
C GLY A 172 -18.33 8.16 5.13
N HIS A 173 -17.24 7.41 5.25
CA HIS A 173 -16.73 6.48 4.23
C HIS A 173 -17.29 5.06 4.39
N PHE A 174 -17.82 4.73 5.56
CA PHE A 174 -18.42 3.43 5.81
C PHE A 174 -19.76 3.57 6.53
N ARG A 175 -20.72 2.69 6.23
CA ARG A 175 -22.03 2.73 6.87
C ARG A 175 -22.04 1.96 8.19
N GLU A 176 -22.62 2.59 9.21
CA GLU A 176 -22.77 2.01 10.55
C GLU A 176 -23.65 0.74 10.55
N ASP A 177 -24.74 0.72 9.78
CA ASP A 177 -25.65 -0.42 9.68
C ASP A 177 -24.97 -1.68 9.09
N LEU A 178 -24.12 -1.50 8.07
CA LEU A 178 -23.31 -2.56 7.50
C LEU A 178 -22.24 -3.06 8.48
N TYR A 179 -21.60 -2.14 9.22
CA TYR A 179 -20.59 -2.51 10.21
C TYR A 179 -21.17 -3.47 11.26
N TYR A 180 -22.31 -3.14 11.87
CA TYR A 180 -22.92 -4.02 12.87
C TYR A 180 -23.41 -5.35 12.30
N ARG A 181 -23.80 -5.40 11.01
CA ARG A 181 -24.19 -6.66 10.37
C ARG A 181 -22.99 -7.57 10.09
N LEU A 182 -21.82 -7.00 9.77
CA LEU A 182 -20.58 -7.75 9.53
C LEU A 182 -19.86 -8.13 10.83
N ASN A 183 -19.87 -7.24 11.83
CA ASN A 183 -19.12 -7.37 13.08
C ASN A 183 -19.89 -8.17 14.14
N VAL A 184 -20.40 -9.35 13.78
CA VAL A 184 -21.01 -10.28 14.74
C VAL A 184 -19.93 -10.97 15.58
N VAL A 185 -18.85 -11.40 14.93
CA VAL A 185 -17.64 -11.92 15.56
C VAL A 185 -16.45 -11.13 15.03
N SER A 186 -15.67 -10.53 15.92
CA SER A 186 -14.45 -9.80 15.56
C SER A 186 -13.20 -10.63 15.85
N LEU A 187 -12.31 -10.72 14.86
CA LEU A 187 -11.01 -11.37 14.98
C LEU A 187 -9.89 -10.39 14.68
N VAL A 188 -9.05 -10.13 15.66
CA VAL A 188 -7.87 -9.28 15.49
C VAL A 188 -6.64 -10.15 15.21
N LEU A 189 -6.04 -9.97 14.04
CA LEU A 189 -4.76 -10.59 13.69
C LEU A 189 -3.63 -9.64 14.08
N GLN A 190 -2.84 -10.10 15.05
CA GLN A 190 -1.68 -9.35 15.49
C GLN A 190 -0.59 -9.30 14.39
N PRO A 191 0.09 -8.16 14.25
CA PRO A 191 1.22 -8.03 13.34
C PRO A 191 2.36 -8.96 13.77
N LEU A 192 3.21 -9.35 12.82
CA LEU A 192 4.25 -10.36 13.02
C LEU A 192 5.24 -9.98 14.14
N ARG A 193 5.48 -8.68 14.33
CA ARG A 193 6.33 -8.12 15.41
C ARG A 193 5.80 -8.40 16.82
N GLU A 194 4.50 -8.63 16.99
CA GLU A 194 3.84 -8.93 18.27
C GLU A 194 3.69 -10.44 18.51
N ARG A 195 4.05 -11.27 17.53
CA ARG A 195 4.02 -12.75 17.59
C ARG A 195 5.34 -13.34 17.12
N GLN A 196 6.42 -12.92 17.76
CA GLN A 196 7.79 -13.28 17.35
C GLN A 196 8.04 -14.80 17.32
N GLY A 197 7.31 -15.58 18.14
CA GLY A 197 7.40 -17.04 18.14
C GLY A 197 7.05 -17.70 16.81
N ASP A 198 6.34 -17.01 15.92
CA ASP A 198 5.97 -17.52 14.59
C ASP A 198 7.02 -17.26 13.51
N ILE A 199 7.95 -16.31 13.72
CA ILE A 199 8.88 -15.82 12.69
C ILE A 199 9.77 -16.96 12.15
N LEU A 200 10.49 -17.67 13.03
CA LEU A 200 11.41 -18.72 12.60
C LEU A 200 10.67 -19.94 12.01
N PRO A 201 9.58 -20.45 12.60
CA PRO A 201 8.78 -21.49 11.96
C PRO A 201 8.27 -21.11 10.57
N LEU A 202 7.76 -19.89 10.37
CA LEU A 202 7.33 -19.39 9.07
C LEU A 202 8.51 -19.31 8.08
N ALA A 203 9.64 -18.75 8.52
CA ALA A 203 10.83 -18.63 7.68
C ALA A 203 11.31 -20.00 7.19
N ARG A 204 11.38 -20.99 8.09
CA ARG A 204 11.77 -22.37 7.77
C ARG A 204 10.77 -23.03 6.82
N HIS A 205 9.47 -22.80 7.03
CA HIS A 205 8.42 -23.31 6.13
C HIS A 205 8.59 -22.76 4.71
N PHE A 206 8.67 -21.44 4.53
CA PHE A 206 8.86 -20.83 3.21
C PHE A 206 10.14 -21.32 2.56
N LEU A 207 11.22 -21.40 3.34
CA LEU A 207 12.50 -21.88 2.86
C LEU A 207 12.44 -23.33 2.35
N GLN A 208 11.74 -24.23 3.05
CA GLN A 208 11.51 -25.59 2.58
C GLN A 208 10.67 -25.62 1.29
N THR A 209 9.58 -24.85 1.26
CA THR A 209 8.67 -24.75 0.12
C THR A 209 9.38 -24.26 -1.14
N TYR A 210 10.18 -23.20 -1.05
CA TYR A 210 10.88 -22.63 -2.20
C TYR A 210 12.07 -23.48 -2.66
N ARG A 211 12.75 -24.21 -1.74
CA ARG A 211 13.79 -25.18 -2.14
C ARG A 211 13.24 -26.29 -3.01
N GLN A 212 12.10 -26.86 -2.63
CA GLN A 212 11.47 -27.93 -3.40
C GLN A 212 11.07 -27.45 -4.80
N ARG A 213 10.58 -26.21 -4.91
CA ARG A 213 10.20 -25.60 -6.20
C ARG A 213 11.40 -25.29 -7.09
N LEU A 214 12.49 -24.78 -6.52
CA LEU A 214 13.70 -24.38 -7.26
C LEU A 214 14.73 -25.51 -7.44
N GLN A 215 14.45 -26.71 -6.90
CA GLN A 215 15.39 -27.85 -6.90
C GLN A 215 16.77 -27.52 -6.32
N HIS A 216 16.82 -26.57 -5.38
CA HIS A 216 18.06 -26.20 -4.69
C HIS A 216 18.47 -27.25 -3.67
N GLY A 217 19.78 -27.46 -3.51
CA GLY A 217 20.35 -28.34 -2.47
C GLY A 217 19.96 -27.93 -1.04
N PRO A 218 20.29 -28.76 -0.03
CA PRO A 218 19.90 -28.56 1.36
C PRO A 218 20.50 -27.26 1.87
N THR A 219 19.72 -26.19 1.82
CA THR A 219 20.17 -24.89 2.33
C THR A 219 19.95 -24.86 3.86
N ALA A 220 20.46 -23.91 4.62
CA ALA A 220 20.04 -23.67 6.01
C ALA A 220 20.06 -22.17 6.34
N LEU A 221 19.32 -21.74 7.36
CA LEU A 221 19.53 -20.42 7.95
C LEU A 221 20.69 -20.53 8.93
N SER A 222 21.68 -19.65 8.82
CA SER A 222 22.70 -19.50 9.85
C SER A 222 22.10 -18.90 11.12
N THR A 223 22.71 -19.15 12.29
CA THR A 223 22.27 -18.57 13.56
C THR A 223 22.21 -17.03 13.53
N CYS A 224 23.17 -16.39 12.86
CA CYS A 224 23.16 -14.94 12.67
C CYS A 224 21.98 -14.47 11.80
N ALA A 225 21.60 -15.25 10.78
CA ALA A 225 20.43 -14.95 9.95
C ALA A 225 19.13 -15.10 10.77
N GLU A 226 19.02 -16.14 11.61
CA GLU A 226 17.86 -16.33 12.48
C GLU A 226 17.67 -15.16 13.46
N GLN A 227 18.76 -14.69 14.09
CA GLN A 227 18.72 -13.51 14.97
C GLN A 227 18.23 -12.27 14.22
N VAL A 228 18.80 -12.00 13.05
CA VAL A 228 18.41 -10.86 12.21
C VAL A 228 16.95 -10.92 11.77
N LEU A 229 16.40 -12.12 11.53
CA LEU A 229 14.97 -12.29 11.24
C LEU A 229 14.09 -12.00 12.47
N MET A 230 14.52 -12.40 13.67
CA MET A 230 13.77 -12.15 14.91
C MET A 230 13.76 -10.67 15.31
N ASP A 231 14.86 -9.96 15.09
CA ASP A 231 15.02 -8.54 15.48
C ASP A 231 14.36 -7.56 14.49
N HIS A 232 13.93 -8.03 13.31
CA HIS A 232 13.36 -7.18 12.28
C HIS A 232 11.89 -6.79 12.60
N PRO A 233 11.47 -5.52 12.36
CA PRO A 233 10.12 -5.05 12.72
C PRO A 233 8.98 -5.56 11.83
N TRP A 234 9.28 -6.18 10.68
CA TRP A 234 8.31 -6.79 9.75
C TRP A 234 7.10 -5.91 9.42
N GLN A 235 7.32 -4.72 8.87
CA GLN A 235 6.24 -3.80 8.47
C GLN A 235 5.30 -4.42 7.42
N GLY A 236 5.82 -5.26 6.52
CA GLY A 236 5.02 -6.01 5.55
C GLY A 236 4.60 -7.40 6.04
N ASN A 237 4.75 -7.68 7.33
CA ASN A 237 4.31 -8.90 8.01
C ASN A 237 4.80 -10.18 7.29
N ILE A 238 3.93 -11.19 7.16
CA ILE A 238 4.27 -12.50 6.57
C ILE A 238 4.66 -12.36 5.10
N ARG A 239 4.04 -11.42 4.36
CA ARG A 239 4.35 -11.19 2.94
C ARG A 239 5.78 -10.67 2.75
N GLU A 240 6.24 -9.78 3.64
CA GLU A 240 7.64 -9.34 3.63
C GLU A 240 8.59 -10.48 3.98
N LEU A 241 8.28 -11.27 5.02
CA LEU A 241 9.09 -12.42 5.42
C LEU A 241 9.24 -13.43 4.27
N GLU A 242 8.13 -13.78 3.61
CA GLU A 242 8.14 -14.70 2.47
C GLU A 242 9.03 -14.19 1.33
N ASN A 243 8.91 -12.90 0.98
CA ASN A 243 9.72 -12.27 -0.05
C ASN A 243 11.21 -12.26 0.31
N VAL A 244 11.56 -11.91 1.55
CA VAL A 244 12.94 -11.90 2.03
C VAL A 244 13.54 -13.31 1.95
N VAL A 245 12.82 -14.33 2.43
CA VAL A 245 13.30 -15.72 2.40
C VAL A 245 13.46 -16.23 0.97
N HIS A 246 12.48 -15.97 0.10
CA HIS A 246 12.54 -16.37 -1.31
C HIS A 246 13.72 -15.71 -2.02
N HIS A 247 13.89 -14.39 -1.86
CA HIS A 247 15.00 -13.66 -2.46
C HIS A 247 16.36 -14.10 -1.93
N SER A 248 16.46 -14.39 -0.63
CA SER A 248 17.70 -14.88 -0.02
C SER A 248 18.11 -16.25 -0.57
N LEU A 249 17.13 -17.11 -0.87
CA LEU A 249 17.39 -18.40 -1.51
C LEU A 249 17.93 -18.25 -2.94
N LEU A 250 17.43 -17.28 -3.71
CA LEU A 250 17.90 -17.01 -5.08
C LEU A 250 19.33 -16.47 -5.14
N LEU A 251 19.80 -15.77 -4.10
CA LEU A 251 21.16 -15.24 -4.02
C LEU A 251 22.16 -16.20 -3.36
N CYS A 252 21.66 -17.16 -2.58
CA CYS A 252 22.49 -18.05 -1.79
C CYS A 252 23.30 -19.01 -2.70
N SER A 253 24.62 -18.81 -2.75
CA SER A 253 25.54 -19.69 -3.49
C SER A 253 26.05 -20.88 -2.66
N ASN A 254 26.09 -20.75 -1.33
CA ASN A 254 26.85 -21.64 -0.44
C ASN A 254 26.00 -22.56 0.45
N GLN A 255 24.76 -22.90 0.04
CA GLN A 255 23.84 -23.76 0.81
C GLN A 255 23.60 -23.30 2.26
N THR A 256 23.95 -22.07 2.63
CA THR A 256 23.68 -21.46 3.93
C THR A 256 23.36 -19.99 3.72
N ILE A 257 22.18 -19.57 4.15
CA ILE A 257 21.74 -18.18 4.13
C ILE A 257 22.33 -17.49 5.37
N THR A 258 23.21 -16.54 5.13
CA THR A 258 23.81 -15.68 6.14
C THR A 258 23.04 -14.38 6.31
N ALA A 259 23.31 -13.63 7.38
CA ALA A 259 22.71 -12.31 7.59
C ALA A 259 22.93 -11.34 6.42
N ARG A 260 23.99 -11.52 5.62
CA ARG A 260 24.30 -10.68 4.45
C ARG A 260 23.42 -10.99 3.25
N ASP A 261 22.90 -12.21 3.17
CA ASP A 261 22.04 -12.67 2.08
C ASP A 261 20.59 -12.23 2.29
N LEU A 262 20.20 -12.00 3.55
CA LEU A 262 18.94 -11.40 3.94
C LEU A 262 18.92 -9.93 3.49
N ARG A 263 18.38 -9.68 2.30
CA ARG A 263 18.01 -8.32 1.88
C ARG A 263 16.74 -7.88 2.58
N LEU A 264 16.85 -7.69 3.89
CA LEU A 264 15.85 -6.95 4.63
C LEU A 264 15.80 -5.56 4.02
N SER A 265 14.58 -5.11 3.74
CA SER A 265 14.31 -3.71 3.42
C SER A 265 15.06 -2.90 4.47
N GLN A 266 16.16 -2.24 4.13
CA GLN A 266 16.82 -1.36 5.08
C GLN A 266 15.80 -0.27 5.37
N SER A 267 15.05 -0.46 6.44
CA SER A 267 14.51 0.59 7.25
C SER A 267 13.96 1.78 6.46
N ARG A 268 12.66 1.73 6.15
CA ARG A 268 11.85 2.92 6.49
C ARG A 268 12.04 3.28 7.99
N SER A 269 12.44 2.31 8.82
CA SER A 269 12.84 2.43 10.23
C SER A 269 14.31 2.86 10.47
N LYS A 270 14.84 3.80 9.69
CA LYS A 270 15.92 4.69 10.17
C LYS A 270 15.54 6.14 9.95
N ARG A 271 14.23 6.41 9.97
CA ARG A 271 13.76 7.55 10.76
C ARG A 271 13.82 7.07 12.22
N LEU A 272 14.99 7.22 12.83
CA LEU A 272 15.06 7.25 14.29
C LEU A 272 13.94 8.17 14.76
N GLU A 273 13.21 7.75 15.78
CA GLU A 273 12.38 8.68 16.53
C GLU A 273 13.20 9.94 16.81
N PRO A 274 12.74 11.13 16.41
CA PRO A 274 13.30 12.33 16.95
C PRO A 274 12.94 12.33 18.43
N ALA A 275 13.96 12.12 19.26
CA ALA A 275 13.93 12.46 20.66
C ALA A 275 13.39 13.90 20.80
N ALA A 276 12.20 14.04 21.39
CA ALA A 276 11.52 15.31 21.68
C ALA A 276 11.27 16.20 20.43
N PRO A 277 10.27 17.12 20.48
CA PRO A 277 10.02 18.02 19.37
C PRO A 277 11.15 19.05 19.26
N GLN A 278 12.21 18.71 18.54
CA GLN A 278 13.14 19.69 17.99
C GLN A 278 12.43 20.38 16.82
N PRO A 279 12.35 21.72 16.78
CA PRO A 279 11.71 22.44 15.70
C PRO A 279 12.38 22.01 14.39
N SER A 280 11.53 21.80 13.38
CA SER A 280 11.87 21.50 12.00
C SER A 280 13.27 22.00 11.62
N THR A 281 14.11 21.15 11.03
CA THR A 281 15.15 21.62 10.10
C THR A 281 14.43 22.21 8.88
N THR A 282 13.81 23.36 9.10
CA THR A 282 13.25 24.26 8.13
C THR A 282 14.43 24.81 7.34
N THR A 283 14.23 25.07 6.06
CA THR A 283 15.16 25.78 5.16
C THR A 283 15.85 26.98 5.83
N ASP A 284 15.17 27.60 6.80
CA ASP A 284 15.68 28.64 7.70
C ASP A 284 16.99 28.29 8.41
N HIS A 285 17.18 27.06 8.92
CA HIS A 285 18.44 26.67 9.57
C HIS A 285 19.62 26.56 8.59
N LEU A 286 19.36 26.19 7.34
CA LEU A 286 20.39 26.14 6.29
C LEU A 286 20.74 27.55 5.82
N LEU A 287 19.74 28.41 5.62
CA LEU A 287 19.93 29.83 5.33
C LEU A 287 20.70 30.54 6.44
N GLN A 288 20.35 30.28 7.70
CA GLN A 288 21.01 30.89 8.86
C GLN A 288 22.49 30.49 8.96
N ARG A 289 22.82 29.22 8.67
CA ARG A 289 24.22 28.78 8.57
C ARG A 289 24.97 29.42 7.40
N ALA A 290 24.31 29.60 6.26
CA ALA A 290 24.91 30.28 5.11
C ALA A 290 25.19 31.76 5.42
N PHE A 291 24.26 32.45 6.08
CA PHE A 291 24.47 33.84 6.52
C PHE A 291 25.55 33.95 7.59
N GLN A 292 25.63 33.01 8.54
CA GLN A 292 26.69 32.98 9.55
C GLN A 292 28.09 33.00 8.91
N LYS A 293 28.31 32.15 7.88
CA LYS A 293 29.57 32.13 7.13
C LYS A 293 29.85 33.42 6.38
N LEU A 294 28.83 34.00 5.75
CA LEU A 294 28.98 35.27 5.02
C LEU A 294 29.28 36.45 5.97
N PHE A 295 28.81 36.40 7.22
CA PHE A 295 29.17 37.39 8.24
C PHE A 295 30.63 37.27 8.70
N GLU A 296 31.15 36.04 8.81
CA GLU A 296 32.54 35.78 9.18
C GLU A 296 33.55 36.21 8.10
N GLU A 297 33.13 36.24 6.83
CA GLU A 297 33.99 36.61 5.69
C GLU A 297 34.09 38.13 5.45
N GLU A 298 33.30 38.96 6.14
CA GLU A 298 33.23 40.43 6.04
C GLU A 298 33.44 41.02 4.62
N PRO A 299 32.66 40.62 3.60
CA PRO A 299 32.91 41.01 2.21
C PRO A 299 32.65 42.50 1.90
N GLY A 300 32.03 43.26 2.80
CA GLY A 300 31.52 44.61 2.54
C GLY A 300 30.33 44.61 1.57
N ALA A 301 29.37 45.52 1.75
CA ALA A 301 28.14 45.58 0.93
C ALA A 301 27.31 44.27 0.88
N LEU A 302 27.31 43.50 1.98
CA LEU A 302 26.69 42.18 2.07
C LEU A 302 25.22 42.13 1.61
N HIS A 303 24.45 43.18 1.89
CA HIS A 303 23.06 43.28 1.46
C HIS A 303 22.94 43.20 -0.07
N GLU A 304 23.76 43.95 -0.81
CA GLU A 304 23.77 43.92 -2.27
C GLU A 304 24.22 42.56 -2.79
N THR A 305 25.26 41.95 -2.18
CA THR A 305 25.77 40.64 -2.60
C THR A 305 24.74 39.51 -2.44
N VAL A 306 24.01 39.50 -1.33
CA VAL A 306 22.96 38.51 -1.07
C VAL A 306 21.78 38.70 -2.02
N GLU A 307 21.34 39.94 -2.21
CA GLU A 307 20.26 40.25 -3.17
C GLU A 307 20.63 39.86 -4.60
N ASP A 308 21.86 40.15 -5.03
CA ASP A 308 22.36 39.84 -6.36
C ASP A 308 22.48 38.33 -6.61
N SER A 309 22.99 37.59 -5.62
CA SER A 309 23.10 36.13 -5.69
C SER A 309 21.73 35.47 -5.72
N LEU A 310 20.80 35.93 -4.88
CA LEU A 310 19.40 35.46 -4.87
C LEU A 310 18.73 35.71 -6.23
N LEU A 311 18.91 36.91 -6.79
CA LEU A 311 18.28 37.28 -8.05
C LEU A 311 18.84 36.46 -9.23
N ARG A 312 20.15 36.20 -9.25
CA ARG A 312 20.79 35.33 -10.27
C ARG A 312 20.32 33.89 -10.17
N ALA A 313 20.33 33.31 -8.96
CA ALA A 313 19.87 31.94 -8.74
C ALA A 313 18.40 31.75 -9.13
N ALA A 314 17.53 32.72 -8.79
CA ALA A 314 16.12 32.68 -9.19
C ALA A 314 15.91 32.87 -10.71
N TYR A 315 16.77 33.65 -11.37
CA TYR A 315 16.71 33.83 -12.82
C TYR A 315 17.14 32.58 -13.58
N GLU A 316 18.21 31.91 -13.14
CA GLU A 316 18.65 30.62 -13.68
C GLU A 316 17.61 29.52 -13.45
N PHE A 317 17.07 29.41 -12.23
CA PHE A 317 16.05 28.43 -11.89
C PHE A 317 14.77 28.58 -12.73
N CYS A 318 14.39 29.82 -13.07
CA CYS A 318 13.27 30.12 -13.95
C CYS A 318 13.64 30.13 -15.45
N HIS A 319 14.76 29.50 -15.83
CA HIS A 319 15.22 29.41 -17.23
C HIS A 319 15.28 30.77 -17.96
N HIS A 320 15.78 31.80 -17.29
CA HIS A 320 15.94 33.16 -17.83
C HIS A 320 14.61 33.86 -18.19
N ASN A 321 13.49 33.46 -17.56
CA ASN A 321 12.19 34.10 -17.75
C ASN A 321 11.89 35.17 -16.68
N GLN A 322 11.99 36.45 -17.06
CA GLN A 322 11.79 37.61 -16.17
C GLN A 322 10.43 37.62 -15.45
N VAL A 323 9.36 37.15 -16.09
CA VAL A 323 8.01 37.18 -15.52
C VAL A 323 7.86 36.12 -14.43
N HIS A 324 8.42 34.93 -14.66
CA HIS A 324 8.40 33.85 -13.68
C HIS A 324 9.34 34.15 -12.51
N THR A 325 10.52 34.71 -12.76
CA THR A 325 11.45 35.15 -11.71
C THR A 325 10.83 36.23 -10.82
N ALA A 326 10.13 37.22 -11.40
CA ALA A 326 9.42 38.25 -10.63
C ALA A 326 8.32 37.64 -9.74
N LYS A 327 7.53 36.71 -10.29
CA LYS A 327 6.47 36.01 -9.53
C LYS A 327 7.04 35.13 -8.42
N LEU A 328 8.15 34.43 -8.66
CA LEU A 328 8.83 33.58 -7.68
C LEU A 328 9.39 34.38 -6.49
N LEU A 329 9.95 35.56 -6.76
CA LEU A 329 10.53 36.43 -5.75
C LEU A 329 9.52 37.40 -5.09
N GLY A 330 8.26 37.42 -5.55
CA GLY A 330 7.25 38.37 -5.07
C GLY A 330 7.56 39.83 -5.46
N LEU A 331 8.38 40.06 -6.49
CA LEU A 331 8.77 41.39 -6.97
C LEU A 331 7.96 41.79 -8.21
N SER A 332 7.91 43.10 -8.49
CA SER A 332 7.35 43.57 -9.76
C SER A 332 8.31 43.33 -10.92
N ARG A 333 7.77 43.02 -12.12
CA ARG A 333 8.57 42.80 -13.34
C ARG A 333 9.56 43.94 -13.61
N ASN A 334 9.16 45.19 -13.37
CA ASN A 334 10.02 46.35 -13.60
C ASN A 334 11.21 46.40 -12.63
N VAL A 335 11.00 46.04 -11.36
CA VAL A 335 12.07 45.95 -10.35
C VAL A 335 13.04 44.83 -10.68
N THR A 336 12.53 43.63 -11.01
CA THR A 336 13.34 42.48 -11.44
C THR A 336 14.17 42.81 -12.68
N ARG A 337 13.57 43.47 -13.68
CA ARG A 337 14.26 43.88 -14.91
C ARG A 337 15.36 44.90 -14.65
N THR A 338 15.09 45.96 -13.88
CA THR A 338 16.08 47.00 -13.57
C THR A 338 17.26 46.43 -12.79
N ARG A 339 17.01 45.53 -11.82
CA ARG A 339 18.08 44.86 -11.06
C ARG A 339 18.89 43.88 -11.92
N LEU A 340 18.25 43.09 -12.80
CA LEU A 340 18.95 42.21 -13.74
C LEU A 340 19.82 42.98 -14.77
N ILE A 341 19.40 44.18 -15.17
CA ILE A 341 20.20 45.08 -16.02
C ILE A 341 21.43 45.60 -15.26
N LYS A 342 21.25 46.06 -14.01
CA LYS A 342 22.36 46.53 -13.15
C LYS A 342 23.41 45.43 -12.92
N LEU A 343 22.96 44.18 -12.86
CA LEU A 343 23.79 42.98 -12.72
C LEU A 343 24.50 42.49 -13.99
N GLY A 344 24.21 43.10 -15.15
CA GLY A 344 24.74 42.68 -16.45
C GLY A 344 24.12 41.39 -17.02
N ALA A 345 23.12 40.80 -16.36
CA ALA A 345 22.42 39.59 -16.80
C ALA A 345 21.41 39.83 -17.93
N LEU A 346 21.14 41.11 -18.24
CA LEU A 346 20.31 41.55 -19.36
C LEU A 346 21.02 42.70 -20.11
N ALA A 347 21.23 42.56 -21.42
CA ALA A 347 21.69 43.65 -22.26
C ALA A 347 20.52 44.61 -22.59
N VAL A 348 20.70 45.91 -22.35
CA VAL A 348 19.75 46.94 -22.77
C VAL A 348 19.92 47.16 -24.27
N ASN A 349 18.87 46.87 -25.05
CA ASN A 349 18.87 47.12 -26.47
C ASN A 349 18.63 48.62 -26.73
N THR A 350 19.70 49.42 -26.78
CA THR A 350 19.65 50.83 -27.22
C THR A 350 19.49 50.90 -28.74
N ARG A 351 18.27 50.63 -29.22
CA ARG A 351 17.84 51.04 -30.57
C ARG A 351 16.48 51.70 -30.48
N ARG A 352 16.45 52.93 -29.96
CA ARG A 352 15.35 53.91 -30.14
C ARG A 352 15.66 55.31 -29.61
N LEU A 353 16.88 55.82 -29.82
CA LEU A 353 17.23 57.22 -29.50
C LEU A 353 17.84 58.02 -30.67
N ASP A 354 18.22 57.41 -31.79
CA ASP A 354 18.77 58.14 -32.96
C ASP A 354 17.71 58.63 -33.97
N ALA A 355 16.42 58.64 -33.61
CA ALA A 355 15.35 59.07 -34.52
C ALA A 355 14.72 60.44 -34.17
N GLN A 356 15.31 61.22 -33.26
CA GLN A 356 14.77 62.53 -32.85
C GLN A 356 15.76 63.72 -32.92
N THR A 357 16.88 63.59 -33.62
CA THR A 357 17.80 64.72 -33.94
C THR A 357 18.13 64.81 -35.43
N ALA A 358 17.11 64.74 -36.27
CA ALA A 358 17.17 65.20 -37.66
C ALA A 358 15.82 65.82 -38.05
N LEU A 359 15.63 67.07 -37.63
CA LEU A 359 14.78 68.07 -38.30
C LEU A 359 15.68 69.27 -38.58
#